data_AF-A0A2V8WLZ9-F1
#
_entry.id   AF-A0A2V8WLZ9-F1
#
_cell.length_a   1.000
_cell.length_b   1.000
_cell.length_c   1.000
_cell.angle_alpha   90.00
_cell.angle_beta   90.00
_cell.angle_gamma   90.00
#
_symmetry.space_group_name_H-M   'P 1'
#
loop_
_entity.id
_entity.type
_entity.pdbx_description
1 polymer ?
#
loop_
_entity_poly.entity_id
_entity_poly.type
_entity_poly.pdbx_seq_one_letter_code
_entity_poly.pdbx_strand_id
1 'polypeptide(L)'
;MDRFFAIVNPAAGGGRSAKLAGPALVRLREKGLKIDVIASTGQGHAVQLAREAYDQGYRRFLAVGGDGTAHEILNGVFAGRTAVQRIALGFLPLGTGNSFLRDFTEDGAAASMQALAEGRTRAVDLLRLRHAAGEIYSFNLLSMGFTADVAALTNRMFKPFGDLGYLLGVFVRVAQLR
;
A
#
# COMPACT_ATOMS: atom_id res chain seq x y z
N MET A 1 -13.82 9.03 -16.81
CA MET A 1 -12.63 8.20 -17.09
C MET A 1 -12.62 7.02 -16.14
N ASP A 2 -12.90 5.82 -16.65
CA ASP A 2 -12.99 4.59 -15.85
C ASP A 2 -11.70 3.76 -15.97
N ARG A 3 -10.56 4.40 -15.63
CA ARG A 3 -9.21 3.83 -15.81
C ARG A 3 -8.46 3.85 -14.48
N PHE A 4 -7.82 2.74 -14.14
CA PHE A 4 -6.91 2.66 -12.99
C PHE A 4 -5.53 3.23 -13.34
N PHE A 5 -4.97 4.00 -12.42
CA PHE A 5 -3.55 4.34 -12.40
C PHE A 5 -2.83 3.39 -11.44
N ALA A 6 -2.10 2.42 -11.98
CA ALA A 6 -1.37 1.42 -11.22
C ALA A 6 0.06 1.88 -10.94
N ILE A 7 0.40 1.95 -9.66
CA ILE A 7 1.76 2.26 -9.21
C ILE A 7 2.39 0.97 -8.69
N VAL A 8 3.44 0.53 -9.38
CA VAL A 8 4.18 -0.69 -9.09
C VAL A 8 5.37 -0.35 -8.20
N ASN A 9 5.52 -1.07 -7.10
CA ASN A 9 6.75 -1.10 -6.32
C ASN A 9 7.53 -2.38 -6.68
N PRO A 10 8.58 -2.31 -7.52
CA PRO A 10 9.34 -3.49 -7.93
C PRO A 10 10.04 -4.19 -6.76
N ALA A 11 10.42 -3.45 -5.72
CA ALA A 11 11.13 -3.97 -4.56
C ALA A 11 10.21 -4.68 -3.55
N ALA A 12 8.88 -4.57 -3.70
CA ALA A 12 7.94 -5.23 -2.81
C ALA A 12 8.08 -6.77 -2.82
N GLY A 13 7.88 -7.38 -1.65
CA GLY A 13 7.98 -8.83 -1.47
C GLY A 13 9.41 -9.36 -1.72
N GLY A 14 10.43 -8.59 -1.38
CA GLY A 14 11.84 -8.95 -1.63
C GLY A 14 12.20 -8.98 -3.12
N GLY A 15 11.56 -8.13 -3.94
CA GLY A 15 11.77 -8.10 -5.39
C GLY A 15 10.84 -9.04 -6.19
N ARG A 16 9.99 -9.84 -5.52
CA ARG A 16 9.00 -10.69 -6.18
C ARG A 16 8.01 -9.88 -7.03
N SER A 17 7.67 -8.67 -6.60
CA SER A 17 6.77 -7.78 -7.33
C SER A 17 7.25 -7.47 -8.75
N ALA A 18 8.56 -7.24 -8.94
CA ALA A 18 9.15 -6.99 -10.26
C ALA A 18 8.85 -8.09 -11.29
N LYS A 19 8.75 -9.35 -10.85
CA LYS A 19 8.46 -10.50 -11.72
C LYS A 19 6.96 -10.73 -11.92
N LEU A 20 6.14 -10.49 -10.90
CA LEU A 20 4.73 -10.87 -10.90
C LEU A 20 3.77 -9.75 -11.32
N ALA A 21 4.17 -8.49 -11.19
CA ALA A 21 3.31 -7.34 -11.51
C ALA A 21 2.85 -7.37 -12.97
N GLY A 22 3.77 -7.56 -13.92
CA GLY A 22 3.48 -7.58 -15.35
C GLY A 22 2.41 -8.62 -15.72
N PRO A 23 2.63 -9.92 -15.46
CA PRO A 23 1.63 -10.97 -15.75
C PRO A 23 0.28 -10.73 -15.08
N ALA A 24 0.26 -10.25 -13.82
CA ALA A 24 -0.98 -9.98 -13.12
C ALA A 24 -1.76 -8.80 -13.74
N LEU A 25 -1.06 -7.74 -14.15
CA LEU A 25 -1.66 -6.58 -14.83
C LEU A 25 -2.19 -6.93 -16.22
N VAL A 26 -1.52 -7.82 -16.95
CA VAL A 26 -2.01 -8.36 -18.23
C VAL A 26 -3.33 -9.10 -18.02
N ARG A 27 -3.41 -10.01 -17.04
CA ARG A 27 -4.65 -10.75 -16.73
C ARG A 27 -5.81 -9.82 -16.35
N LEU A 28 -5.54 -8.73 -15.63
CA LEU A 28 -6.58 -7.75 -15.31
C LEU A 28 -7.07 -7.00 -16.56
N ARG A 29 -6.17 -6.64 -17.47
CA ARG A 29 -6.53 -6.02 -18.75
C ARG A 29 -7.34 -6.95 -19.64
N GLU A 30 -7.00 -8.24 -19.69
CA GLU A 30 -7.77 -9.27 -20.40
C GLU A 30 -9.19 -9.41 -19.85
N LYS A 31 -9.39 -9.15 -18.54
CA LYS A 31 -10.71 -9.07 -17.90
C LYS A 31 -11.43 -7.73 -18.10
N GLY A 32 -10.91 -6.86 -18.98
CA GLY A 32 -11.55 -5.61 -19.39
C GLY A 32 -11.13 -4.37 -18.60
N LEU A 33 -10.20 -4.47 -17.64
CA LEU A 33 -9.76 -3.30 -16.89
C LEU A 33 -8.85 -2.42 -17.76
N LYS A 34 -9.14 -1.13 -17.80
CA LYS A 34 -8.23 -0.12 -18.36
C LYS A 34 -7.25 0.28 -17.27
N ILE A 35 -5.96 0.03 -17.50
CA ILE A 35 -4.90 0.26 -16.50
C ILE A 35 -3.71 0.93 -17.16
N ASP A 36 -3.36 2.13 -16.68
CA ASP A 36 -2.07 2.76 -16.94
C ASP A 36 -1.11 2.40 -15.82
N VAL A 37 0.14 2.13 -16.16
CA VAL A 37 1.10 1.49 -15.24
C VAL A 37 2.37 2.32 -15.20
N ILE A 38 2.82 2.61 -13.99
CA ILE A 38 4.12 3.24 -13.74
C ILE A 38 4.82 2.54 -12.58
N ALA A 39 6.14 2.35 -12.70
CA ALA A 39 6.96 1.79 -11.64
C ALA A 39 7.57 2.92 -10.80
N SER A 40 7.41 2.82 -9.49
CA SER A 40 8.16 3.63 -8.53
C SER A 40 9.63 3.17 -8.49
N THR A 41 10.51 4.11 -8.15
CA THR A 41 11.97 3.90 -8.15
C THR A 41 12.55 3.85 -6.73
N GLY A 42 11.76 4.19 -5.72
CA GLY A 42 12.20 4.23 -4.33
C GLY A 42 11.13 4.76 -3.39
N GLN A 43 11.49 4.86 -2.12
CA GLN A 43 10.62 5.37 -1.06
C GLN A 43 10.15 6.80 -1.38
N GLY A 44 8.86 7.06 -1.21
CA GLY A 44 8.25 8.36 -1.46
C GLY A 44 7.94 8.68 -2.92
N HIS A 45 8.45 7.90 -3.89
CA HIS A 45 8.13 8.15 -5.30
C HIS A 45 6.67 7.83 -5.62
N ALA A 46 6.03 6.84 -4.96
CA ALA A 46 4.60 6.58 -5.20
C ALA A 46 3.70 7.72 -4.68
N VAL A 47 4.15 8.50 -3.68
CA VAL A 47 3.47 9.74 -3.23
C VAL A 47 3.43 10.76 -4.37
N GLN A 48 4.56 11.00 -5.02
CA GLN A 48 4.69 11.96 -6.13
C GLN A 48 3.82 11.53 -7.32
N LEU A 49 3.94 10.28 -7.74
CA LEU A 49 3.16 9.71 -8.85
C LEU A 49 1.65 9.77 -8.59
N ALA A 50 1.21 9.45 -7.37
CA ALA A 50 -0.20 9.49 -7.02
C ALA A 50 -0.76 10.92 -7.00
N ARG A 51 0.05 11.89 -6.53
CA ARG A 51 -0.31 13.31 -6.56
C ARG A 51 -0.52 13.80 -7.99
N GLU A 52 0.46 13.56 -8.85
CA GLU A 52 0.42 13.96 -10.27
C GLU A 52 -0.76 13.31 -10.99
N ALA A 53 -0.97 12.01 -10.82
CA ALA A 53 -2.09 11.31 -11.43
C ALA A 53 -3.45 11.85 -10.92
N TYR A 54 -3.57 12.13 -9.63
CA TYR A 54 -4.80 12.73 -9.11
C TYR A 54 -5.08 14.11 -9.74
N ASP A 55 -4.04 14.93 -9.91
CA ASP A 55 -4.14 16.25 -10.55
C ASP A 55 -4.47 16.15 -12.05
N GLN A 56 -4.06 15.07 -12.71
CA GLN A 56 -4.47 14.72 -14.08
C GLN A 56 -5.89 14.15 -14.18
N GLY A 57 -6.61 14.05 -13.05
CA GLY A 57 -8.02 13.62 -13.02
C GLY A 57 -8.24 12.13 -12.71
N TYR A 58 -7.21 11.36 -12.38
CA TYR A 58 -7.40 9.98 -11.94
C TYR A 58 -8.13 9.91 -10.60
N ARG A 59 -9.10 9.00 -10.52
CA ARG A 59 -9.87 8.70 -9.29
C ARG A 59 -9.84 7.23 -8.91
N ARG A 60 -9.21 6.38 -9.71
CA ARG A 60 -9.02 4.96 -9.45
C ARG A 60 -7.53 4.69 -9.44
N PHE A 61 -7.02 4.19 -8.32
CA PHE A 61 -5.62 3.86 -8.13
C PHE A 61 -5.49 2.36 -7.86
N LEU A 62 -4.38 1.77 -8.29
CA LEU A 62 -4.06 0.37 -8.01
C LEU A 62 -2.66 0.28 -7.39
N ALA A 63 -2.59 -0.08 -6.12
CA ALA A 63 -1.34 -0.33 -5.43
C ALA A 63 -0.83 -1.73 -5.79
N VAL A 64 0.27 -1.80 -6.55
CA VAL A 64 0.92 -3.07 -6.90
C VAL A 64 2.19 -3.22 -6.06
N GLY A 65 2.06 -3.92 -4.94
CA GLY A 65 3.10 -4.00 -3.92
C GLY A 65 2.53 -4.43 -2.57
N GLY A 66 2.98 -3.80 -1.49
CA GLY A 66 2.44 -4.03 -0.13
C GLY A 66 1.64 -2.83 0.40
N ASP A 67 1.26 -2.90 1.67
CA ASP A 67 0.52 -1.83 2.37
C ASP A 67 1.23 -0.47 2.27
N GLY A 68 2.57 -0.47 2.31
CA GLY A 68 3.37 0.76 2.15
C GLY A 68 3.15 1.45 0.80
N THR A 69 2.99 0.69 -0.29
CA THR A 69 2.68 1.26 -1.61
C THR A 69 1.30 1.94 -1.59
N ALA A 70 0.30 1.26 -1.02
CA ALA A 70 -1.04 1.83 -0.87
C ALA A 70 -1.04 3.06 0.06
N HIS A 71 -0.24 3.04 1.11
CA HIS A 71 -0.07 4.16 2.04
C HIS A 71 0.57 5.38 1.36
N GLU A 72 1.59 5.18 0.53
CA GLU A 72 2.17 6.27 -0.27
C GLU A 72 1.16 6.86 -1.26
N ILE A 73 0.39 6.02 -1.96
CA ILE A 73 -0.68 6.49 -2.85
C ILE A 73 -1.70 7.32 -2.09
N LEU A 74 -2.18 6.83 -0.94
CA LEU A 74 -3.13 7.55 -0.09
C LEU A 74 -2.58 8.93 0.29
N ASN A 75 -1.35 9.02 0.77
CA ASN A 75 -0.76 10.29 1.18
C ASN A 75 -0.47 11.22 0.00
N GLY A 76 -0.15 10.68 -1.18
CA GLY A 76 -0.02 11.48 -2.41
C GLY A 76 -1.33 12.15 -2.82
N VAL A 77 -2.45 11.46 -2.61
CA VAL A 77 -3.78 11.97 -2.92
C VAL A 77 -4.29 12.95 -1.85
N PHE A 78 -4.21 12.60 -0.56
CA PHE A 78 -4.93 13.33 0.49
C PHE A 78 -4.09 14.39 1.22
N ALA A 79 -2.79 14.14 1.45
CA ALA A 79 -2.00 15.01 2.33
C ALA A 79 -1.78 16.40 1.71
N GLY A 80 -2.05 17.45 2.50
CA GLY A 80 -1.88 18.84 2.07
C GLY A 80 -2.99 19.38 1.17
N ARG A 81 -4.12 18.67 1.03
CA ARG A 81 -5.29 19.15 0.27
C ARG A 81 -6.43 19.57 1.19
N THR A 82 -7.09 20.67 0.85
CA THR A 82 -8.27 21.19 1.56
C THR A 82 -9.56 20.48 1.14
N ALA A 83 -9.68 20.13 -0.14
CA ALA A 83 -10.80 19.36 -0.67
C ALA A 83 -10.28 18.21 -1.55
N VAL A 84 -10.77 17.00 -1.28
CA VAL A 84 -10.38 15.78 -2.01
C VAL A 84 -11.63 15.06 -2.43
N GLN A 85 -11.72 14.72 -3.71
CA GLN A 85 -12.77 13.86 -4.24
C GLN A 85 -12.48 12.43 -3.81
N ARG A 86 -13.54 11.67 -3.53
CA ARG A 86 -13.41 10.25 -3.22
C ARG A 86 -12.67 9.52 -4.34
N ILE A 87 -11.72 8.67 -3.96
CA ILE A 87 -11.02 7.77 -4.86
C ILE A 87 -11.42 6.32 -4.58
N ALA A 88 -11.24 5.45 -5.56
CA ALA A 88 -11.18 4.01 -5.36
C ALA A 88 -9.71 3.58 -5.33
N LEU A 89 -9.32 2.85 -4.29
CA LEU A 89 -7.98 2.28 -4.15
C LEU A 89 -8.09 0.75 -4.21
N GLY A 90 -7.57 0.18 -5.29
CA GLY A 90 -7.40 -1.26 -5.46
C GLY A 90 -6.04 -1.72 -4.95
N PHE A 91 -5.96 -3.00 -4.59
CA PHE A 91 -4.75 -3.62 -4.07
C PHE A 91 -4.40 -4.83 -4.94
N LEU A 92 -3.14 -4.96 -5.30
CA LEU A 92 -2.55 -6.18 -5.84
C LEU A 92 -1.41 -6.59 -4.89
N PRO A 93 -1.69 -7.46 -3.90
CA PRO A 93 -0.79 -7.77 -2.78
C PRO A 93 0.41 -8.60 -3.23
N LEU A 94 1.49 -7.92 -3.59
CA LEU A 94 2.78 -8.52 -3.92
C LEU A 94 3.85 -8.20 -2.84
N GLY A 95 3.44 -7.62 -1.71
CA GLY A 95 4.27 -7.39 -0.52
C GLY A 95 4.29 -8.57 0.44
N THR A 96 5.04 -8.43 1.54
CA THR A 96 5.19 -9.47 2.57
C THR A 96 4.06 -9.42 3.62
N GLY A 97 3.72 -8.22 4.12
CA GLY A 97 2.73 -8.05 5.20
C GLY A 97 1.28 -8.11 4.74
N ASN A 98 0.90 -7.26 3.77
CA ASN A 98 -0.45 -7.11 3.19
C ASN A 98 -1.58 -7.21 4.23
N SER A 99 -1.35 -6.64 5.40
CA SER A 99 -2.18 -6.78 6.61
C SER A 99 -3.61 -6.33 6.37
N PHE A 100 -3.79 -5.21 5.69
CA PHE A 100 -5.11 -4.65 5.44
C PHE A 100 -6.00 -5.57 4.61
N LEU A 101 -5.43 -6.30 3.65
CA LEU A 101 -6.22 -7.24 2.84
C LEU A 101 -6.63 -8.50 3.59
N ARG A 102 -5.88 -8.88 4.63
CA ARG A 102 -6.21 -10.04 5.47
C ARG A 102 -7.52 -9.85 6.23
N ASP A 103 -7.95 -8.61 6.46
CA ASP A 103 -9.24 -8.30 7.07
C ASP A 103 -10.44 -8.56 6.13
N PHE A 104 -10.18 -8.83 4.85
CA PHE A 104 -11.22 -9.01 3.82
C PHE A 104 -11.20 -10.42 3.22
N THR A 105 -10.05 -11.07 3.16
CA THR A 105 -9.87 -12.36 2.50
C THR A 105 -8.57 -13.04 2.92
N GLU A 106 -8.60 -14.37 2.99
CA GLU A 106 -7.41 -15.21 3.19
C GLU A 106 -6.73 -15.59 1.85
N ASP A 107 -7.41 -15.41 0.71
CA ASP A 107 -6.95 -15.85 -0.62
C ASP A 107 -5.97 -14.85 -1.29
N GLY A 108 -5.60 -13.78 -0.58
CA GLY A 108 -4.58 -12.82 -0.98
C GLY A 108 -4.77 -12.24 -2.39
N ALA A 109 -3.81 -12.52 -3.28
CA ALA A 109 -3.78 -11.95 -4.64
C ALA A 109 -4.90 -12.48 -5.54
N ALA A 110 -5.37 -13.72 -5.34
CA ALA A 110 -6.42 -14.30 -6.18
C ALA A 110 -7.76 -13.59 -5.95
N ALA A 111 -8.18 -13.47 -4.69
CA ALA A 111 -9.39 -12.71 -4.34
C ALA A 111 -9.28 -11.23 -4.72
N SER A 112 -8.09 -10.63 -4.59
CA SER A 112 -7.85 -9.24 -5.03
C SER A 112 -8.05 -9.09 -6.55
N MET A 113 -7.50 -9.99 -7.36
CA MET A 113 -7.70 -9.97 -8.82
C MET A 113 -9.16 -10.18 -9.21
N GLN A 114 -9.88 -11.05 -8.51
CA GLN A 114 -11.30 -11.26 -8.75
C GLN A 114 -12.14 -10.04 -8.37
N ALA A 115 -11.90 -9.44 -7.20
CA ALA A 115 -12.60 -8.23 -6.76
C ALA A 115 -12.38 -7.06 -7.74
N LEU A 116 -11.16 -6.90 -8.24
CA LEU A 116 -10.83 -5.90 -9.27
C LEU A 116 -11.58 -6.17 -10.58
N ALA A 117 -11.63 -7.42 -11.04
CA ALA A 117 -12.35 -7.82 -12.24
C ALA A 117 -13.86 -7.59 -12.15
N GLU A 118 -14.45 -7.86 -10.99
CA GLU A 118 -15.88 -7.71 -10.73
C GLU A 118 -16.27 -6.26 -10.35
N GLY A 119 -15.30 -5.36 -10.20
CA GLY A 119 -15.55 -3.98 -9.79
C GLY A 119 -16.10 -3.85 -8.37
N ARG A 120 -15.86 -4.83 -7.49
CA ARG A 120 -16.33 -4.80 -6.11
C ARG A 120 -15.65 -3.68 -5.33
N THR A 121 -16.45 -2.84 -4.68
CA THR A 121 -15.97 -1.71 -3.87
C THR A 121 -16.66 -1.67 -2.52
N ARG A 122 -15.96 -1.17 -1.51
CA ARG A 122 -16.46 -0.94 -0.16
C ARG A 122 -15.97 0.42 0.33
N ALA A 123 -16.82 1.14 1.06
CA ALA A 123 -16.38 2.36 1.75
C ALA A 123 -15.44 1.99 2.90
N VAL A 124 -14.37 2.76 3.07
CA VAL A 124 -13.36 2.57 4.11
C VAL A 124 -13.13 3.93 4.76
N ASP A 125 -13.15 3.97 6.08
CA ASP A 125 -12.83 5.17 6.85
C ASP A 125 -11.33 5.46 6.78
N LEU A 126 -11.00 6.75 6.77
CA LEU A 126 -9.61 7.21 6.74
C LEU A 126 -9.27 7.92 8.04
N LEU A 127 -8.20 7.48 8.67
CA LEU A 127 -7.58 8.18 9.79
C LEU A 127 -6.78 9.36 9.24
N ARG A 128 -7.00 10.55 9.80
CA ARG A 128 -6.20 11.76 9.56
C ARG A 128 -5.49 12.16 10.84
N LEU A 129 -4.16 12.19 10.81
CA LEU A 129 -3.32 12.67 11.90
C LEU A 129 -2.67 13.99 11.51
N ARG A 130 -2.74 14.98 12.40
CA ARG A 130 -1.99 16.24 12.30
C ARG A 130 -0.88 16.25 13.35
N HIS A 131 0.33 16.60 12.93
CA HIS A 131 1.49 16.75 13.81
C HIS A 131 2.34 17.94 13.37
N ALA A 132 3.36 18.30 14.15
CA ALA A 132 4.16 19.51 13.91
C ALA A 132 4.84 19.56 12.53
N ALA A 133 5.07 18.42 11.89
CA ALA A 133 5.72 18.33 10.56
C ALA A 133 4.72 18.14 9.40
N GLY A 134 3.41 18.10 9.66
CA GLY A 134 2.40 18.02 8.61
C GLY A 134 1.22 17.11 8.96
N GLU A 135 0.68 16.48 7.93
CA GLU A 135 -0.47 15.59 8.03
C GLU A 135 -0.16 14.22 7.43
N ILE A 136 -0.67 13.17 8.06
CA ILE A 136 -0.54 11.79 7.59
C ILE A 136 -1.94 11.17 7.56
N TYR A 137 -2.20 10.41 6.50
CA TYR A 137 -3.42 9.62 6.34
C TYR A 137 -3.10 8.13 6.45
N SER A 138 -3.99 7.37 7.08
CA SER A 138 -3.91 5.90 7.19
C SER A 138 -5.29 5.27 6.99
N PHE A 139 -5.33 4.11 6.33
CA PHE A 139 -6.53 3.30 6.13
C PHE A 139 -6.59 2.08 7.07
N ASN A 140 -5.53 1.85 7.86
CA ASN A 140 -5.42 0.65 8.70
C ASN A 140 -5.16 1.05 10.16
N LEU A 141 -3.91 1.32 10.52
CA LEU A 141 -3.52 1.60 11.90
C LEU A 141 -2.57 2.79 12.00
N LEU A 142 -2.58 3.42 13.17
CA LEU A 142 -1.58 4.38 13.63
C LEU A 142 -1.12 3.91 15.00
N SER A 143 0.19 3.81 15.21
CA SER A 143 0.74 3.40 16.51
C SER A 143 1.94 4.26 16.91
N MET A 144 2.13 4.43 18.22
CA MET A 144 3.19 5.24 18.82
C MET A 144 3.78 4.49 20.03
N GLY A 145 5.03 4.80 20.38
CA GLY A 145 5.74 4.13 21.46
C GLY A 145 6.19 2.72 21.08
N PHE A 146 5.98 1.75 21.98
CA PHE A 146 6.57 0.41 21.88
C PHE A 146 6.34 -0.29 20.53
N THR A 147 5.11 -0.32 20.02
CA THR A 147 4.80 -1.01 18.76
C THR A 147 5.46 -0.34 17.55
N ALA A 148 5.59 1.00 17.58
CA ALA A 148 6.30 1.74 16.55
C ALA A 148 7.82 1.46 16.62
N ASP A 149 8.37 1.37 17.83
CA ASP A 149 9.78 1.04 18.06
C ASP A 149 10.15 -0.38 17.64
N VAL A 150 9.23 -1.33 17.83
CA VAL A 150 9.33 -2.71 17.32
C VAL A 150 9.33 -2.70 15.81
N ALA A 151 8.34 -2.06 15.18
CA ALA A 151 8.23 -2.00 13.73
C ALA A 151 9.46 -1.34 13.07
N ALA A 152 9.97 -0.26 13.67
CA ALA A 152 11.20 0.40 13.23
C ALA A 152 12.43 -0.51 13.34
N LEU A 153 12.57 -1.25 14.45
CA LEU A 153 13.67 -2.19 14.65
C LEU A 153 13.60 -3.35 13.64
N THR A 154 12.41 -3.94 13.47
CA THR A 154 12.18 -5.02 12.50
C THR A 154 12.51 -4.57 11.09
N ASN A 155 12.05 -3.39 10.66
CA ASN A 155 12.36 -2.87 9.33
C ASN A 155 13.85 -2.62 9.11
N ARG A 156 14.57 -2.17 10.15
CA ARG A 156 15.99 -1.85 10.08
C ARG A 156 16.89 -3.09 10.10
N MET A 157 16.60 -4.07 10.97
CA MET A 157 17.53 -5.17 11.25
C MET A 157 16.99 -6.54 10.85
N PHE A 158 15.67 -6.75 10.90
CA PHE A 158 15.08 -8.08 10.79
C PHE A 158 14.18 -8.29 9.56
N LYS A 159 14.12 -7.31 8.65
CA LYS A 159 13.31 -7.38 7.43
C LYS A 159 13.56 -8.63 6.57
N PRO A 160 14.80 -9.16 6.44
CA PRO A 160 15.05 -10.40 5.68
C PRO A 160 14.39 -11.65 6.29
N PHE A 161 14.04 -11.62 7.58
CA PHE A 161 13.46 -12.76 8.29
C PHE A 161 11.92 -12.83 8.23
N GLY A 162 11.28 -11.94 7.46
CA GLY A 162 9.82 -11.94 7.30
C GLY A 162 9.09 -11.84 8.63
N ASP A 163 8.09 -12.72 8.85
CA ASP A 163 7.24 -12.72 10.05
C ASP A 163 8.03 -12.99 11.35
N LEU A 164 9.06 -13.84 11.30
CA LEU A 164 9.97 -14.06 12.44
C LEU A 164 10.71 -12.78 12.82
N GLY A 165 10.99 -11.91 11.84
CA GLY A 165 11.64 -10.63 12.08
C GLY A 165 10.80 -9.69 12.96
N TYR A 166 9.47 -9.81 12.93
CA TYR A 166 8.59 -9.07 13.83
C TYR A 166 8.72 -9.58 15.27
N LEU A 167 8.68 -10.91 15.47
CA LEU A 167 8.83 -11.52 16.79
C LEU A 167 10.19 -11.21 17.44
N LEU A 168 11.28 -11.23 16.65
CA LEU A 168 12.60 -10.82 17.11
C LEU A 168 12.63 -9.34 17.52
N GLY A 169 11.96 -8.47 16.75
CA GLY A 169 11.79 -7.06 17.09
C GLY A 169 11.09 -6.88 18.44
N VAL A 170 10.00 -7.62 18.67
CA VAL A 170 9.27 -7.62 19.95
C VAL A 170 10.19 -8.06 21.07
N PHE A 171 10.83 -9.23 20.95
CA PHE A 171 11.68 -9.78 22.01
C PHE A 171 12.80 -8.81 22.42
N VAL A 172 13.51 -8.23 21.45
CA VAL A 172 14.58 -7.27 21.71
C VAL A 172 14.04 -6.02 22.41
N ARG A 173 12.89 -5.49 22.00
CA ARG A 173 12.31 -4.30 22.65
C ARG A 173 11.76 -4.59 24.03
N VAL A 174 11.17 -5.76 24.27
CA VAL A 174 10.74 -6.19 25.61
C VAL A 174 11.93 -6.31 26.54
N ALA A 175 13.04 -6.92 26.09
CA ALA A 175 14.25 -7.03 26.90
C ALA A 175 14.91 -5.66 27.23
N GLN A 176 14.57 -4.61 26.47
CA GLN A 176 15.07 -3.25 26.67
C GLN A 176 14.09 -2.34 27.43
N LEU A 177 12.87 -2.80 27.71
CA LEU A 177 11.91 -2.06 28.52
C LEU A 177 12.44 -2.01 29.96
N ARG A 178 12.67 -0.78 30.44
CA ARG A 178 12.97 -0.47 31.83
C ARG A 178 11.73 0.05 32.53
#